data_AF-B3DW41-F1
#
_entry.id   AF-B3DW41-F1
#
_cell.length_a   1.000
_cell.length_b   1.000
_cell.length_c   1.000
_cell.angle_alpha   90.00
_cell.angle_beta   90.00
_cell.angle_gamma   90.00
#
_symmetry.space_group_name_H-M   'P 1'
#
loop_
_entity.id
_entity.type
_entity.pdbx_description
1 polymer ?
#
loop_
_entity_poly.entity_id
_entity_poly.type
_entity_poly.pdbx_seq_one_letter_code
_entity_poly.pdbx_strand_id
1 'polypeptide(L)'
;MIRKGICNNFGNCPNKADRRSVIEVPGDKEFVCPDCGSPLIPLEEWNKKKGKKFFFPLLFIALVLPGIIIVLGSHFFSSKEQKKGMGLATSQLQILFVLSGENRLVESLVRPLVLGFLNDVVKGKNPEWIEHDPKESEVACELPGGKAKGLIKIFTESPNSGFMRMASMKEPVGLFCCRKVTPEELKRFPFDMTSSDHEYVIGQSGVVVFVNGQNPIDSLSLEQLQKIFSGQLTDWKELTQGFKGKIMPVVPAEKSFCGWQNFANLFGGGLQQNGKEQKAIPGDEFKKRISKDPGILGIEDFSRLSATVSSVKILSLYMKGAVAFKPTPLTIGTEAYPLSYRIYFYVSPNGSSTWIQAFIQYILSDAGQKVVSSRGFVGSGLKEERSLVNLSPLSNEPIPADASTRYRTLVKDSTRVPFDIRFRFGTAELDNKGRVDIQRLARFLSEAENSDKGVLLIGFTDNVGSHTYNLGLSLERAQSVAKALESRGITVVNVAGAGEEMPVASNESEEGREKNRRVEVWLCPKKK
;
A
#
# COMPACT_ATOMS: atom_id res chain seq x y z
N MET A 1 30.55 31.65 -23.87
CA MET A 1 29.90 30.70 -24.80
C MET A 1 28.60 30.25 -24.16
N ILE A 2 27.44 30.35 -24.83
CA ILE A 2 26.15 29.88 -24.27
C ILE A 2 25.86 28.50 -24.83
N ARG A 3 25.57 27.53 -23.97
CA ARG A 3 25.18 26.17 -24.35
C ARG A 3 23.66 26.04 -24.25
N LYS A 4 23.02 25.41 -25.24
CA LYS A 4 21.56 25.21 -25.26
C LYS A 4 21.21 23.73 -25.12
N GLY A 5 20.29 23.41 -24.23
CA GLY A 5 19.87 22.03 -23.98
C GLY A 5 18.40 21.87 -23.64
N ILE A 6 17.92 20.63 -23.66
CA ILE A 6 16.56 20.23 -23.31
C ILE A 6 16.62 19.32 -22.09
N CYS A 7 15.76 19.57 -21.11
CA CYS A 7 15.56 18.64 -20.01
C CYS A 7 14.72 17.44 -20.50
N ASN A 8 15.23 16.23 -20.32
CA ASN A 8 14.53 14.99 -20.67
C ASN A 8 13.91 14.27 -19.46
N ASN A 9 13.91 14.92 -18.29
CA ASN A 9 13.32 14.39 -17.06
C ASN A 9 11.79 14.59 -17.04
N PHE A 10 11.12 14.04 -18.06
CA PHE A 10 9.67 14.14 -18.26
C PHE A 10 8.92 13.57 -17.05
N GLY A 11 7.90 14.28 -16.57
CA GLY A 11 7.13 13.92 -15.38
C GLY A 11 7.76 14.30 -14.03
N ASN A 12 9.06 14.62 -13.98
CA ASN A 12 9.76 15.06 -12.76
C ASN A 12 10.28 16.52 -12.85
N CYS A 13 10.13 17.16 -14.01
CA CYS A 13 10.48 18.55 -14.26
C CYS A 13 9.32 19.24 -15.02
N PRO A 14 8.24 19.63 -14.30
CA PRO A 14 6.96 19.99 -14.91
C PRO A 14 7.03 21.26 -15.76
N ASN A 15 7.97 22.15 -15.45
CA ASN A 15 8.08 23.45 -16.11
C ASN A 15 8.90 23.40 -17.40
N LYS A 16 10.02 22.67 -17.43
CA LYS A 16 10.95 22.70 -18.58
C LYS A 16 10.98 21.42 -19.40
N ALA A 17 10.92 20.25 -18.77
CA ALA A 17 10.92 18.98 -19.52
C ALA A 17 9.59 18.79 -20.24
N ASP A 18 8.47 18.90 -19.53
CA ASP A 18 7.14 18.60 -20.11
C ASP A 18 6.73 19.61 -21.19
N ARG A 19 7.18 20.86 -21.06
CA ARG A 19 7.02 21.91 -22.09
C ARG A 19 8.09 21.85 -23.19
N ARG A 20 9.06 20.93 -23.10
CA ARG A 20 10.21 20.80 -24.01
C ARG A 20 10.91 22.14 -24.26
N SER A 21 11.04 22.93 -23.20
CA SER A 21 11.62 24.28 -23.27
C SER A 21 13.12 24.20 -23.52
N VAL A 22 13.63 25.07 -24.39
CA VAL A 22 15.07 25.26 -24.56
C VAL A 22 15.62 26.00 -23.34
N ILE A 23 16.65 25.43 -22.72
CA ILE A 23 17.36 26.01 -21.59
C ILE A 23 18.73 26.49 -22.06
N GLU A 24 19.04 27.74 -21.78
CA GLU A 24 20.34 28.36 -22.11
C GLU A 24 21.20 28.43 -20.84
N VAL A 25 22.39 27.83 -20.90
CA VAL A 25 23.34 27.74 -19.79
C VAL A 25 24.65 28.41 -20.19
N PRO A 26 25.16 29.39 -19.40
CA PRO A 26 26.50 29.93 -19.57
C PRO A 26 27.57 28.82 -19.57
N GLY A 27 28.58 28.94 -20.43
CA GLY A 27 29.58 27.89 -20.66
C GLY A 27 30.46 27.55 -19.46
N ASP A 28 30.54 28.46 -18.49
CA ASP A 28 31.24 28.36 -17.21
C ASP A 28 30.40 27.68 -16.11
N LYS A 29 29.10 27.44 -16.33
CA LYS A 29 28.19 26.77 -15.37
C LYS A 29 27.91 25.33 -15.78
N GLU A 30 27.62 24.46 -14.80
CA GLU A 30 27.24 23.07 -15.06
C GLU A 30 26.01 22.95 -15.97
N PHE A 31 26.04 22.00 -16.91
CA PHE A 31 25.04 21.83 -17.95
C PHE A 31 23.82 21.04 -17.47
N VAL A 32 23.15 21.56 -16.44
CA VAL A 32 22.01 20.92 -15.75
C VAL A 32 20.77 21.79 -15.81
N CYS A 33 19.60 21.16 -15.69
CA CYS A 33 18.32 21.84 -15.65
C CYS A 33 18.18 22.62 -14.32
N PRO A 34 17.88 23.94 -14.37
CA PRO A 34 17.76 24.74 -13.14
C PRO A 34 16.58 24.33 -12.25
N ASP A 35 15.57 23.65 -12.82
CA ASP A 35 14.34 23.31 -12.11
C ASP A 35 14.42 21.95 -11.39
N CYS A 36 15.21 21.00 -11.91
CA CYS A 36 15.26 19.63 -11.39
C CYS A 36 16.66 19.05 -11.23
N GLY A 37 17.71 19.84 -11.51
CA GLY A 37 19.11 19.42 -11.37
C GLY A 37 19.58 18.34 -12.36
N SER A 38 18.72 17.85 -13.24
CA SER A 38 19.08 16.77 -14.19
C SER A 38 19.97 17.27 -15.32
N PRO A 39 20.92 16.47 -15.83
CA PRO A 39 21.74 16.83 -16.99
C PRO A 39 20.89 17.19 -18.22
N LEU A 40 21.28 18.23 -18.95
CA LEU A 40 20.60 18.64 -20.18
C LEU A 40 21.11 17.87 -21.38
N ILE A 41 20.20 17.47 -22.29
CA ILE A 41 20.58 16.97 -23.61
C ILE A 41 20.91 18.16 -24.51
N PRO A 42 22.07 18.22 -25.17
CA PRO A 42 22.37 19.27 -26.15
C PRO A 42 21.29 19.38 -27.22
N LEU A 43 20.87 20.62 -27.54
CA LEU A 43 19.74 20.87 -28.44
C LEU A 43 19.91 20.23 -29.83
N GLU A 44 21.16 20.16 -30.33
CA GLU A 44 21.50 19.51 -31.60
C GLU A 44 21.24 18.00 -31.58
N GLU A 45 21.57 17.34 -30.48
CA GLU A 45 21.34 15.91 -30.30
C GLU A 45 19.83 15.60 -30.17
N TRP A 46 19.11 16.47 -29.45
CA TRP A 46 17.66 16.40 -29.33
C TRP A 46 16.95 16.50 -30.69
N ASN A 47 17.39 17.42 -31.55
CA ASN A 47 16.81 17.61 -32.88
C ASN A 47 17.12 16.43 -33.83
N LYS A 48 18.31 15.80 -33.72
CA LYS A 48 18.63 14.57 -34.48
C LYS A 48 17.71 13.40 -34.11
N LYS A 49 17.32 13.27 -32.84
CA LYS A 49 16.40 12.20 -32.36
C LYS A 49 14.97 12.35 -32.91
N LYS A 50 14.48 13.57 -33.17
CA LYS A 50 13.16 13.80 -33.79
C LYS A 50 13.07 13.41 -35.28
N GLY A 51 14.19 13.34 -35.99
CA GLY A 51 14.23 13.09 -37.45
C GLY A 51 14.05 11.64 -37.90
N LYS A 52 14.09 10.66 -36.98
CA LYS A 52 13.92 9.24 -37.35
C LYS A 52 12.44 8.84 -37.33
N LYS A 53 11.76 8.94 -38.48
CA LYS A 53 10.49 8.25 -38.73
C LYS A 53 10.75 6.74 -38.80
N PHE A 54 10.19 5.97 -37.87
CA PHE A 54 10.14 4.51 -37.97
C PHE A 54 9.15 4.12 -39.08
N PHE A 55 9.67 3.63 -40.21
CA PHE A 55 8.92 2.94 -41.26
C PHE A 55 8.78 1.46 -40.84
N PHE A 56 7.55 0.98 -40.63
CA PHE A 56 7.25 -0.45 -40.59
C PHE A 56 6.68 -0.84 -41.97
N PRO A 57 7.24 -1.84 -42.68
CA PRO A 57 6.67 -2.28 -43.95
C PRO A 57 5.46 -3.19 -43.68
N LEU A 58 4.32 -2.89 -44.32
CA LEU A 58 3.24 -3.86 -44.51
C LEU A 58 3.72 -4.95 -45.47
N LEU A 59 3.66 -6.21 -45.04
CA LEU A 59 3.78 -7.34 -45.97
C LEU A 59 2.37 -7.80 -46.37
N PHE A 60 2.05 -7.58 -47.65
CA PHE A 60 0.93 -8.17 -48.37
C PHE A 60 1.15 -9.68 -48.55
N ILE A 61 0.16 -10.51 -48.20
CA ILE A 61 -0.17 -11.72 -48.97
C ILE A 61 -1.69 -11.74 -49.16
N ALA A 62 -2.11 -11.29 -50.34
CA ALA A 62 -3.36 -11.65 -51.02
C ALA A 62 -3.06 -12.94 -51.83
N LEU A 63 -3.90 -13.91 -52.17
CA LEU A 63 -5.34 -14.13 -52.43
C LEU A 63 -5.56 -15.66 -52.27
N VAL A 64 -6.76 -16.25 -52.12
CA VAL A 64 -7.82 -16.41 -53.15
C VAL A 64 -9.14 -16.88 -52.48
N LEU A 65 -10.23 -16.17 -52.81
CA LEU A 65 -11.70 -16.39 -52.63
C LEU A 65 -12.24 -17.57 -53.49
N PRO A 66 -13.57 -17.87 -53.67
CA PRO A 66 -14.81 -17.28 -53.12
C PRO A 66 -15.88 -18.31 -52.62
N GLY A 67 -16.91 -17.86 -51.89
CA GLY A 67 -18.28 -17.96 -52.45
C GLY A 67 -19.42 -17.76 -51.43
N ILE A 68 -20.02 -16.57 -51.46
CA ILE A 68 -21.46 -16.18 -51.40
C ILE A 68 -22.45 -17.31 -51.02
N ILE A 69 -23.37 -17.13 -50.04
CA ILE A 69 -24.78 -16.70 -50.23
C ILE A 69 -25.42 -16.31 -48.88
N ILE A 70 -26.19 -15.21 -48.90
CA ILE A 70 -27.16 -14.72 -47.90
C ILE A 70 -28.51 -15.42 -48.11
N VAL A 71 -29.21 -15.87 -47.05
CA VAL A 71 -30.69 -15.89 -47.01
C VAL A 71 -31.22 -15.67 -45.57
N LEU A 72 -32.09 -14.67 -45.44
CA LEU A 72 -33.03 -14.42 -44.33
C LEU A 72 -34.22 -15.38 -44.41
N GLY A 73 -34.81 -15.81 -43.29
CA GLY A 73 -36.16 -16.38 -43.33
C GLY A 73 -36.60 -17.21 -42.14
N SER A 74 -37.47 -16.61 -41.34
CA SER A 74 -38.40 -17.18 -40.36
C SER A 74 -39.11 -18.48 -40.76
N HIS A 75 -39.30 -19.40 -39.80
CA HIS A 75 -40.53 -20.19 -39.69
C HIS A 75 -40.95 -20.42 -38.23
N PHE A 76 -42.10 -19.83 -37.90
CA PHE A 76 -42.99 -20.17 -36.80
C PHE A 76 -43.56 -21.60 -37.01
N PHE A 77 -43.68 -22.39 -35.95
CA PHE A 77 -44.92 -23.11 -35.65
C PHE A 77 -45.05 -23.35 -34.14
N SER A 78 -46.26 -23.10 -33.67
CA SER A 78 -46.71 -23.00 -32.28
C SER A 78 -47.39 -24.29 -31.84
N SER A 79 -47.25 -24.68 -30.58
CA SER A 79 -48.38 -25.24 -29.84
C SER A 79 -48.41 -24.73 -28.40
N LYS A 80 -49.61 -24.30 -28.02
CA LYS A 80 -50.01 -23.73 -26.74
C LYS A 80 -49.89 -24.76 -25.61
N GLU A 81 -49.40 -24.34 -24.45
CA GLU A 81 -50.04 -24.72 -23.19
C GLU A 81 -50.25 -23.48 -22.30
N GLN A 82 -51.47 -23.40 -21.77
CA GLN A 82 -52.02 -22.29 -21.04
C GLN A 82 -51.53 -22.24 -19.59
N LYS A 83 -51.34 -21.00 -19.14
CA LYS A 83 -51.14 -20.54 -17.77
C LYS A 83 -51.98 -21.28 -16.71
N LYS A 84 -51.33 -21.62 -15.59
CA LYS A 84 -51.90 -21.41 -14.25
C LYS A 84 -50.97 -20.48 -13.48
N GLY A 85 -51.52 -19.34 -13.08
CA GLY A 85 -50.82 -18.34 -12.31
C GLY A 85 -50.59 -18.80 -10.87
N MET A 86 -49.35 -18.65 -10.42
CA MET A 86 -49.03 -18.24 -9.06
C MET A 86 -48.14 -17.03 -9.24
N GLY A 87 -48.65 -15.85 -8.89
CA GLY A 87 -47.86 -14.63 -8.83
C GLY A 87 -46.86 -14.75 -7.68
N LEU A 88 -45.75 -15.45 -7.91
CA LEU A 88 -44.54 -15.26 -7.13
C LEU A 88 -43.97 -13.93 -7.58
N ALA A 89 -44.03 -12.93 -6.71
CA ALA A 89 -43.25 -11.72 -6.89
C ALA A 89 -41.79 -12.15 -7.03
N THR A 90 -41.25 -12.13 -8.26
CA THR A 90 -39.82 -12.27 -8.48
C THR A 90 -39.18 -11.07 -7.79
N SER A 91 -38.54 -11.31 -6.64
CA SER A 91 -37.81 -10.27 -5.93
C SER A 91 -36.82 -9.64 -6.90
N GLN A 92 -36.96 -8.34 -7.16
CA GLN A 92 -36.11 -7.64 -8.12
C GLN A 92 -34.66 -7.71 -7.63
N LEU A 93 -33.76 -8.27 -8.45
CA LEU A 93 -32.34 -8.38 -8.12
C LEU A 93 -31.66 -7.05 -8.44
N GLN A 94 -30.99 -6.46 -7.45
CA GLN A 94 -30.25 -5.20 -7.57
C GLN A 94 -28.77 -5.45 -7.32
N ILE A 95 -27.93 -5.28 -8.35
CA ILE A 95 -26.47 -5.28 -8.17
C ILE A 95 -26.09 -3.98 -7.46
N LEU A 96 -25.50 -4.09 -6.27
CA LEU A 96 -25.07 -2.94 -5.48
C LEU A 96 -23.74 -2.37 -6.02
N PHE A 97 -22.76 -3.25 -6.20
CA PHE A 97 -21.46 -2.97 -6.82
C PHE A 97 -20.69 -4.27 -7.09
N VAL A 98 -19.58 -4.14 -7.82
CA VAL A 98 -18.64 -5.23 -8.12
C VAL A 98 -17.32 -4.97 -7.41
N LEU A 99 -16.74 -6.02 -6.84
CA LEU A 99 -15.40 -6.00 -6.26
C LEU A 99 -14.48 -6.96 -7.00
N SER A 100 -13.20 -6.61 -7.03
CA SER A 100 -12.10 -7.46 -7.45
C SER A 100 -11.02 -7.45 -6.37
N GLY A 101 -10.27 -8.53 -6.24
CA GLY A 101 -9.10 -8.54 -5.38
C GLY A 101 -8.28 -9.82 -5.44
N GLU A 102 -7.10 -9.76 -4.83
CA GLU A 102 -6.22 -10.93 -4.71
C GLU A 102 -6.84 -11.99 -3.79
N ASN A 103 -6.68 -13.27 -4.12
CA ASN A 103 -7.38 -14.38 -3.44
C ASN A 103 -7.36 -14.30 -1.90
N ARG A 104 -6.17 -14.22 -1.30
CA ARG A 104 -6.07 -14.17 0.16
C ARG A 104 -6.60 -12.88 0.75
N LEU A 105 -6.47 -11.76 0.05
CA LEU A 105 -7.04 -10.50 0.50
C LEU A 105 -8.56 -10.57 0.48
N VAL A 106 -9.14 -11.23 -0.54
CA VAL A 106 -10.57 -11.50 -0.63
C VAL A 106 -11.07 -12.33 0.55
N GLU A 107 -10.43 -13.48 0.79
CA GLU A 107 -10.78 -14.39 1.89
C GLU A 107 -10.62 -13.75 3.27
N SER A 108 -9.48 -13.11 3.53
CA SER A 108 -9.11 -12.63 4.87
C SER A 108 -9.68 -11.27 5.24
N LEU A 109 -9.97 -10.40 4.26
CA LEU A 109 -10.34 -9.01 4.51
C LEU A 109 -11.59 -8.56 3.76
N VAL A 110 -11.69 -8.78 2.44
CA VAL A 110 -12.80 -8.24 1.63
C VAL A 110 -14.13 -8.86 2.05
N ARG A 111 -14.22 -10.19 2.16
CA ARG A 111 -15.46 -10.87 2.57
C ARG A 111 -15.93 -10.40 3.97
N PRO A 112 -15.07 -10.33 5.01
CA PRO A 112 -15.43 -9.73 6.29
C PRO A 112 -15.92 -8.28 6.21
N LEU A 113 -15.26 -7.43 5.42
CA LEU A 113 -15.68 -6.03 5.23
C LEU A 113 -17.05 -5.94 4.57
N VAL A 114 -17.30 -6.78 3.56
CA VAL A 114 -18.60 -6.84 2.87
C VAL A 114 -19.70 -7.28 3.84
N LEU A 115 -19.48 -8.31 4.65
CA LEU A 115 -20.47 -8.74 5.65
C LEU A 115 -20.77 -7.64 6.67
N GLY A 116 -19.73 -6.97 7.18
CA GLY A 116 -19.90 -5.86 8.10
C GLY A 116 -20.66 -4.69 7.45
N PHE A 117 -20.37 -4.36 6.19
CA PHE A 117 -21.10 -3.34 5.44
C PHE A 117 -22.59 -3.68 5.25
N LEU A 118 -22.88 -4.93 4.86
CA LEU A 118 -24.26 -5.40 4.69
C LEU A 118 -25.05 -5.30 6.00
N ASN A 119 -24.42 -5.62 7.12
CA ASN A 119 -25.03 -5.55 8.45
C ASN A 119 -25.18 -4.10 8.96
N ASP A 120 -24.10 -3.32 8.91
CA ASP A 120 -24.00 -2.05 9.61
C ASP A 120 -24.61 -0.90 8.80
N VAL A 121 -24.48 -0.95 7.46
CA VAL A 121 -24.90 0.14 6.58
C VAL A 121 -26.14 -0.23 5.78
N VAL A 122 -26.13 -1.37 5.08
CA VAL A 122 -27.27 -1.78 4.23
C VAL A 122 -28.46 -2.21 5.07
N LYS A 123 -28.22 -2.70 6.30
CA LYS A 123 -29.23 -3.39 7.12
C LYS A 123 -29.87 -4.58 6.38
N GLY A 124 -29.06 -5.23 5.54
CA GLY A 124 -29.48 -6.40 4.77
C GLY A 124 -29.69 -7.61 5.68
N LYS A 125 -30.76 -8.36 5.44
CA LYS A 125 -31.06 -9.59 6.19
C LYS A 125 -30.59 -10.81 5.43
N ASN A 126 -30.26 -11.87 6.17
CA ASN A 126 -29.93 -13.19 5.65
C ASN A 126 -28.88 -13.15 4.51
N PRO A 127 -27.65 -12.63 4.78
CA PRO A 127 -26.60 -12.64 3.76
C PRO A 127 -26.22 -14.09 3.42
N GLU A 128 -26.33 -14.45 2.14
CA GLU A 128 -26.03 -15.78 1.62
C GLU A 128 -24.91 -15.68 0.58
N TRP A 129 -23.83 -16.44 0.80
CA TRP A 129 -22.74 -16.57 -0.16
C TRP A 129 -23.08 -17.60 -1.22
N ILE A 130 -22.83 -17.24 -2.47
CA ILE A 130 -22.98 -18.08 -3.64
C ILE A 130 -21.61 -18.20 -4.30
N GLU A 131 -21.06 -19.41 -4.30
CA GLU A 131 -19.79 -19.71 -4.96
C GLU A 131 -20.09 -20.22 -6.38
N HIS A 132 -19.62 -19.51 -7.41
CA HIS A 132 -19.79 -19.95 -8.80
C HIS A 132 -18.59 -20.77 -9.25
N ASP A 133 -17.39 -20.21 -9.08
CA ASP A 133 -16.11 -20.87 -9.32
C ASP A 133 -15.01 -20.28 -8.41
N PRO A 134 -13.78 -20.83 -8.37
CA PRO A 134 -12.72 -20.33 -7.48
C PRO A 134 -12.32 -18.86 -7.67
N LYS A 135 -12.74 -18.23 -8.78
CA LYS A 135 -12.47 -16.84 -9.15
C LYS A 135 -13.69 -15.94 -9.08
N GLU A 136 -14.89 -16.48 -8.86
CA GLU A 136 -16.12 -15.70 -8.82
C GLU A 136 -17.03 -16.17 -7.67
N SER A 137 -17.37 -15.22 -6.81
CA SER A 137 -18.30 -15.41 -5.71
C SER A 137 -19.23 -14.21 -5.59
N GLU A 138 -20.42 -14.43 -5.07
CA GLU A 138 -21.39 -13.37 -4.84
C GLU A 138 -21.98 -13.48 -3.44
N VAL A 139 -22.43 -12.37 -2.88
CA VAL A 139 -23.25 -12.36 -1.67
C VAL A 139 -24.56 -11.65 -1.94
N ALA A 140 -25.65 -12.35 -1.64
CA ALA A 140 -27.00 -11.82 -1.76
C ALA A 140 -27.57 -11.54 -0.37
N CYS A 141 -28.34 -10.45 -0.22
CA CYS A 141 -29.10 -10.18 1.00
C CYS A 141 -30.47 -9.61 0.68
N GLU A 142 -31.41 -9.74 1.60
CA GLU A 142 -32.71 -9.07 1.52
C GLU A 142 -32.55 -7.59 1.89
N LEU A 143 -32.90 -6.68 0.98
CA LEU A 143 -32.83 -5.24 1.25
C LEU A 143 -33.97 -4.80 2.20
N PRO A 144 -33.76 -3.74 2.99
CA PRO A 144 -34.81 -3.14 3.80
C PRO A 144 -36.08 -2.87 2.97
N GLY A 145 -37.23 -3.30 3.49
CA GLY A 145 -38.52 -3.20 2.78
C GLY A 145 -38.91 -4.43 1.96
N GLY A 146 -38.04 -5.44 1.83
CA GLY A 146 -38.38 -6.81 1.38
C GLY A 146 -38.76 -6.97 -0.08
N LYS A 147 -38.71 -5.90 -0.89
CA LYS A 147 -39.13 -5.92 -2.31
C LYS A 147 -38.03 -6.34 -3.28
N ALA A 148 -36.76 -6.27 -2.87
CA ALA A 148 -35.60 -6.52 -3.72
C ALA A 148 -34.49 -7.26 -2.96
N LYS A 149 -33.69 -8.04 -3.69
CA LYS A 149 -32.46 -8.65 -3.18
C LYS A 149 -31.25 -7.84 -3.66
N GLY A 150 -30.40 -7.43 -2.73
CA GLY A 150 -29.14 -6.76 -3.02
C GLY A 150 -28.05 -7.79 -3.29
N LEU A 151 -27.26 -7.59 -4.34
CA LEU A 151 -26.18 -8.49 -4.75
C LEU A 151 -24.84 -7.74 -4.82
N ILE A 152 -23.79 -8.28 -4.21
CA ILE A 152 -22.41 -7.84 -4.41
C ILE A 152 -21.65 -8.97 -5.08
N LYS A 153 -21.03 -8.68 -6.22
CA LYS A 153 -20.17 -9.64 -6.94
C LYS A 153 -18.71 -9.44 -6.55
N ILE A 154 -17.96 -10.53 -6.39
CA ILE A 154 -16.56 -10.51 -5.99
C ILE A 154 -15.74 -11.42 -6.91
N PHE A 155 -14.78 -10.84 -7.61
CA PHE A 155 -13.82 -11.53 -8.45
C PHE A 155 -12.47 -11.69 -7.73
N THR A 156 -11.98 -12.92 -7.70
CA THR A 156 -10.64 -13.24 -7.20
C THR A 156 -9.65 -13.29 -8.37
N GLU A 157 -8.77 -12.31 -8.46
CA GLU A 157 -7.87 -12.14 -9.60
C GLU A 157 -6.58 -11.37 -9.25
N SER A 158 -5.61 -11.35 -10.18
CA SER A 158 -4.38 -10.58 -9.98
C SER A 158 -4.66 -9.06 -10.04
N PRO A 159 -3.84 -8.20 -9.44
CA PRO A 159 -4.04 -6.75 -9.54
C PRO A 159 -4.10 -6.24 -10.99
N ASN A 160 -3.27 -6.79 -11.90
CA ASN A 160 -3.33 -6.42 -13.33
C ASN A 160 -4.67 -6.83 -13.98
N SER A 161 -5.18 -8.02 -13.68
CA SER A 161 -6.51 -8.46 -14.13
C SER A 161 -7.61 -7.57 -13.57
N GLY A 162 -7.51 -7.19 -12.28
CA GLY A 162 -8.42 -6.26 -11.63
C GLY A 162 -8.45 -4.89 -12.30
N PHE A 163 -7.29 -4.29 -12.57
CA PHE A 163 -7.24 -3.02 -13.31
C PHE A 163 -7.78 -3.15 -14.73
N MET A 164 -7.56 -4.27 -15.43
CA MET A 164 -8.17 -4.54 -16.74
C MET A 164 -9.70 -4.64 -16.65
N ARG A 165 -10.24 -5.23 -15.59
CA ARG A 165 -11.69 -5.30 -15.34
C ARG A 165 -12.25 -3.90 -15.07
N MET A 166 -11.63 -3.15 -14.18
CA MET A 166 -12.04 -1.76 -13.88
C MET A 166 -12.08 -0.87 -15.12
N ALA A 167 -11.13 -1.05 -16.04
CA ALA A 167 -11.07 -0.28 -17.28
C ALA A 167 -12.10 -0.72 -18.35
N SER A 168 -12.57 -1.97 -18.29
CA SER A 168 -13.48 -2.54 -19.30
C SER A 168 -14.96 -2.56 -18.88
N MET A 169 -15.26 -2.59 -17.57
CA MET A 169 -16.63 -2.62 -17.08
C MET A 169 -17.29 -1.23 -17.08
N LYS A 170 -18.58 -1.22 -17.33
CA LYS A 170 -19.41 -0.01 -17.26
C LYS A 170 -19.94 0.24 -15.85
N GLU A 171 -20.08 -0.82 -15.07
CA GLU A 171 -20.49 -0.79 -13.67
C GLU A 171 -19.35 -0.30 -12.75
N PRO A 172 -19.65 0.30 -11.59
CA PRO A 172 -18.65 0.62 -10.58
C PRO A 172 -17.95 -0.64 -10.08
N VAL A 173 -16.63 -0.70 -10.31
CA VAL A 173 -15.75 -1.77 -9.82
C VAL A 173 -14.80 -1.17 -8.78
N GLY A 174 -14.74 -1.82 -7.62
CA GLY A 174 -13.72 -1.60 -6.60
C GLY A 174 -12.65 -2.69 -6.67
N LEU A 175 -11.37 -2.34 -6.54
CA LEU A 175 -10.25 -3.28 -6.56
C LEU A 175 -9.46 -3.20 -5.26
N PHE A 176 -9.34 -4.31 -4.55
CA PHE A 176 -8.44 -4.48 -3.42
C PHE A 176 -7.11 -5.07 -3.88
N CYS A 177 -5.99 -4.40 -3.63
CA CYS A 177 -4.66 -4.89 -3.95
C CYS A 177 -3.58 -4.32 -3.02
N CYS A 178 -2.39 -4.89 -3.04
CA CYS A 178 -1.33 -4.53 -2.09
C CYS A 178 -0.16 -3.78 -2.74
N ARG A 179 -0.37 -3.20 -3.93
CA ARG A 179 0.60 -2.37 -4.63
C ARG A 179 -0.09 -1.20 -5.31
N LYS A 180 0.69 -0.16 -5.60
CA LYS A 180 0.20 0.94 -6.42
C LYS A 180 -0.12 0.47 -7.84
N VAL A 181 -1.05 1.17 -8.47
CA VAL A 181 -1.26 1.12 -9.93
C VAL A 181 0.05 1.46 -10.64
N THR A 182 0.41 0.71 -11.68
CA THR A 182 1.63 0.98 -12.46
C THR A 182 1.40 2.06 -13.52
N PRO A 183 2.46 2.73 -14.01
CA PRO A 183 2.34 3.66 -15.14
C PRO A 183 1.69 3.03 -16.39
N GLU A 184 1.95 1.74 -16.64
CA GLU A 184 1.34 0.99 -17.75
C GLU A 184 -0.16 0.74 -17.54
N GLU A 185 -0.57 0.47 -16.30
CA GLU A 185 -1.98 0.33 -15.93
C GLU A 185 -2.72 1.67 -15.99
N LEU A 186 -2.08 2.75 -15.54
CA LEU A 186 -2.64 4.10 -15.56
C LEU A 186 -3.05 4.55 -16.97
N LYS A 187 -2.29 4.17 -18.01
CA LYS A 187 -2.59 4.49 -19.42
C LYS A 187 -3.94 3.95 -19.90
N ARG A 188 -4.56 3.01 -19.17
CA ARG A 188 -5.86 2.40 -19.51
C ARG A 188 -7.04 3.26 -19.06
N PHE A 189 -6.81 4.22 -18.19
CA PHE A 189 -7.86 5.06 -17.60
C PHE A 189 -7.80 6.46 -18.20
N PRO A 190 -8.96 7.08 -18.52
CA PRO A 190 -9.01 8.47 -18.97
C PRO A 190 -8.85 9.50 -17.84
N PHE A 191 -8.57 9.06 -16.61
CA PHE A 191 -8.43 9.85 -15.39
C PHE A 191 -7.28 9.31 -14.52
N ASP A 192 -6.83 10.13 -13.57
CA ASP A 192 -5.74 9.79 -12.67
C ASP A 192 -6.21 8.85 -11.54
N MET A 193 -5.96 7.55 -11.67
CA MET A 193 -6.28 6.56 -10.62
C MET A 193 -5.47 6.76 -9.33
N THR A 194 -4.45 7.62 -9.31
CA THR A 194 -3.69 7.97 -8.11
C THR A 194 -4.29 9.15 -7.34
N SER A 195 -5.38 9.75 -7.84
CA SER A 195 -6.08 10.83 -7.15
C SER A 195 -6.79 10.34 -5.90
N SER A 196 -7.09 11.26 -4.99
CA SER A 196 -7.81 10.97 -3.74
C SER A 196 -9.24 10.46 -3.95
N ASP A 197 -9.78 10.60 -5.15
CA ASP A 197 -11.14 10.16 -5.48
C ASP A 197 -11.16 8.68 -5.91
N HIS A 198 -10.00 8.13 -6.27
CA HIS A 198 -9.86 6.79 -6.86
C HIS A 198 -8.95 5.86 -6.08
N GLU A 199 -8.08 6.36 -5.20
CA GLU A 199 -7.15 5.57 -4.41
C GLU A 199 -7.36 5.78 -2.90
N TYR A 200 -7.67 4.69 -2.21
CA TYR A 200 -7.86 4.68 -0.76
C TYR A 200 -6.90 3.69 -0.11
N VAL A 201 -6.20 4.10 0.95
CA VAL A 201 -5.42 3.19 1.79
C VAL A 201 -6.32 2.73 2.93
N ILE A 202 -6.61 1.43 2.98
CA ILE A 202 -7.61 0.86 3.89
C ILE A 202 -6.99 0.14 5.10
N GLY A 203 -5.68 -0.11 5.04
CA GLY A 203 -4.92 -0.82 6.05
C GLY A 203 -3.51 -1.11 5.56
N GLN A 204 -2.70 -1.70 6.45
CA GLN A 204 -1.30 -2.04 6.22
C GLN A 204 -1.00 -3.43 6.77
N SER A 205 0.07 -4.03 6.28
CA SER A 205 0.68 -5.24 6.86
C SER A 205 2.19 -5.18 6.64
N GLY A 206 2.90 -6.23 7.00
CA GLY A 206 4.32 -6.36 6.71
C GLY A 206 4.75 -7.81 6.60
N VAL A 207 5.89 -8.04 5.96
CA VAL A 207 6.52 -9.37 5.90
C VAL A 207 7.44 -9.54 7.10
N VAL A 208 7.08 -10.48 7.98
CA VAL A 208 7.78 -10.74 9.24
C VAL A 208 8.79 -11.86 9.05
N VAL A 209 10.00 -11.67 9.58
CA VAL A 209 11.07 -12.68 9.56
C VAL A 209 11.14 -13.39 10.90
N PHE A 210 11.14 -14.72 10.85
CA PHE A 210 11.20 -15.61 11.99
C PHE A 210 12.44 -16.50 11.93
N VAL A 211 13.02 -16.75 13.10
CA VAL A 211 14.06 -17.75 13.31
C VAL A 211 13.72 -18.57 14.55
N ASN A 212 14.41 -19.70 14.71
CA ASN A 212 14.36 -20.45 15.96
C ASN A 212 14.79 -19.59 17.16
N GLY A 213 14.18 -19.80 18.33
CA GLY A 213 14.52 -19.06 19.55
C GLY A 213 15.99 -19.17 20.00
N GLN A 214 16.70 -20.23 19.59
CA GLN A 214 18.12 -20.43 19.88
C GLN A 214 19.06 -19.67 18.93
N ASN A 215 18.56 -19.13 17.83
CA ASN A 215 19.39 -18.38 16.88
C ASN A 215 19.85 -17.07 17.56
N PRO A 216 21.15 -16.72 17.56
CA PRO A 216 21.64 -15.59 18.33
C PRO A 216 21.40 -14.23 17.68
N ILE A 217 21.02 -14.13 16.40
CA ILE A 217 20.82 -12.82 15.76
C ILE A 217 19.47 -12.21 16.14
N ASP A 218 19.42 -10.90 16.38
CA ASP A 218 18.16 -10.18 16.70
C ASP A 218 17.70 -9.25 15.56
N SER A 219 18.53 -9.09 14.53
CA SER A 219 18.24 -8.24 13.39
C SER A 219 18.89 -8.72 12.10
N LEU A 220 18.33 -8.31 10.97
CA LEU A 220 18.87 -8.58 9.63
C LEU A 220 18.66 -7.37 8.71
N SER A 221 19.65 -7.05 7.88
CA SER A 221 19.46 -6.05 6.81
C SER A 221 18.64 -6.62 5.66
N LEU A 222 17.94 -5.76 4.91
CA LEU A 222 17.27 -6.19 3.68
C LEU A 222 18.23 -6.79 2.65
N GLU A 223 19.48 -6.31 2.58
CA GLU A 223 20.49 -6.86 1.69
C GLU A 223 20.89 -8.28 2.09
N GLN A 224 21.11 -8.54 3.38
CA GLN A 224 21.39 -9.90 3.87
C GLN A 224 20.19 -10.83 3.62
N LEU A 225 18.97 -10.35 3.85
CA LEU A 225 17.75 -11.11 3.58
C LEU A 225 17.63 -11.48 2.09
N GLN A 226 17.93 -10.54 1.19
CA GLN A 226 18.00 -10.80 -0.25
C GLN A 226 19.05 -11.86 -0.58
N LYS A 227 20.26 -11.76 -0.01
CA LYS A 227 21.35 -12.73 -0.23
C LYS A 227 20.97 -14.13 0.25
N ILE A 228 20.24 -14.24 1.36
CA ILE A 228 19.70 -15.51 1.87
C ILE A 228 18.73 -16.14 0.87
N PHE A 229 17.72 -15.38 0.45
CA PHE A 229 16.67 -15.90 -0.43
C PHE A 229 17.12 -16.14 -1.88
N SER A 230 18.17 -15.45 -2.33
CA SER A 230 18.83 -15.70 -3.62
C SER A 230 19.90 -16.81 -3.57
N GLY A 231 20.30 -17.25 -2.37
CA GLY A 231 21.30 -18.30 -2.19
C GLY A 231 22.75 -17.83 -2.25
N GLN A 232 23.00 -16.53 -2.21
CA GLN A 232 24.34 -15.95 -2.09
C GLN A 232 24.90 -16.03 -0.65
N LEU A 233 24.02 -16.08 0.35
CA LEU A 233 24.36 -16.29 1.76
C LEU A 233 23.62 -17.55 2.22
N THR A 234 24.37 -18.57 2.63
CA THR A 234 23.79 -19.92 2.84
C THR A 234 24.16 -20.56 4.16
N ASP A 235 25.07 -19.98 4.94
CA ASP A 235 25.51 -20.52 6.22
C ASP A 235 25.40 -19.45 7.32
N TRP A 236 24.84 -19.83 8.46
CA TRP A 236 24.66 -18.92 9.59
C TRP A 236 25.98 -18.33 10.11
N LYS A 237 27.11 -19.02 9.91
CA LYS A 237 28.43 -18.50 10.30
C LYS A 237 28.81 -17.19 9.59
N GLU A 238 28.16 -16.90 8.46
CA GLU A 238 28.36 -15.67 7.69
C GLU A 238 27.66 -14.47 8.33
N LEU A 239 26.73 -14.70 9.27
CA LEU A 239 25.94 -13.66 9.95
C LEU A 239 26.33 -13.47 11.42
N THR A 240 26.82 -14.51 12.09
CA THR A 240 27.13 -14.47 13.52
C THR A 240 28.21 -15.46 13.90
N GLN A 241 29.02 -15.10 14.89
CA GLN A 241 29.99 -16.03 15.48
C GLN A 241 29.28 -17.10 16.30
N GLY A 242 29.82 -18.32 16.32
CA GLY A 242 29.35 -19.40 17.20
C GLY A 242 28.10 -20.15 16.75
N PHE A 243 27.37 -19.67 15.73
CA PHE A 243 26.22 -20.38 15.15
C PHE A 243 26.58 -20.88 13.75
N LYS A 244 26.53 -22.19 13.54
CA LYS A 244 26.95 -22.85 12.29
C LYS A 244 25.80 -23.65 11.71
N GLY A 245 25.76 -23.76 10.39
CA GLY A 245 24.82 -24.63 9.71
C GLY A 245 24.13 -23.90 8.55
N LYS A 246 23.58 -24.69 7.64
CA LYS A 246 22.93 -24.16 6.44
C LYS A 246 21.66 -23.39 6.81
N ILE A 247 21.50 -22.21 6.22
CA ILE A 247 20.27 -21.43 6.26
C ILE A 247 19.27 -22.05 5.28
N MET A 248 18.11 -22.42 5.79
CA MET A 248 16.98 -22.92 5.00
C MET A 248 15.88 -21.85 4.98
N PRO A 249 15.81 -21.01 3.92
CA PRO A 249 14.72 -20.05 3.76
C PRO A 249 13.42 -20.79 3.45
N VAL A 250 12.36 -20.47 4.19
CA VAL A 250 11.03 -21.08 4.02
C VAL A 250 9.94 -20.02 3.91
N VAL A 251 8.92 -20.35 3.13
CA VAL A 251 7.76 -19.50 2.89
C VAL A 251 6.48 -20.27 3.18
N PRO A 252 5.35 -19.60 3.46
CA PRO A 252 4.07 -20.26 3.61
C PRO A 252 3.68 -20.92 2.28
N ALA A 253 3.13 -22.14 2.37
CA ALA A 253 2.70 -22.89 1.18
C ALA A 253 1.54 -22.21 0.44
N GLU A 254 0.80 -21.34 1.12
CA GLU A 254 -0.26 -20.57 0.50
C GLU A 254 0.38 -19.38 -0.24
N LYS A 255 0.83 -19.66 -1.48
CA LYS A 255 1.65 -18.80 -2.36
C LYS A 255 1.02 -17.43 -2.76
N SER A 256 -0.11 -17.05 -2.17
CA SER A 256 -0.96 -15.94 -2.62
C SER A 256 -1.19 -14.86 -1.56
N PHE A 257 -0.28 -14.67 -0.61
CA PHE A 257 -0.33 -13.49 0.26
C PHE A 257 0.41 -12.32 -0.41
N CYS A 258 -0.23 -11.15 -0.42
CA CYS A 258 0.32 -9.90 -0.93
C CYS A 258 1.76 -9.64 -0.51
N GLY A 259 2.08 -9.93 0.76
CA GLY A 259 3.42 -9.77 1.31
C GLY A 259 4.51 -10.51 0.51
N TRP A 260 4.26 -11.74 0.04
CA TRP A 260 5.26 -12.48 -0.76
C TRP A 260 5.51 -11.82 -2.11
N GLN A 261 4.45 -11.41 -2.80
CA GLN A 261 4.60 -10.75 -4.10
C GLN A 261 5.36 -9.43 -3.95
N ASN A 262 5.00 -8.63 -2.94
CA ASN A 262 5.71 -7.39 -2.63
C ASN A 262 7.17 -7.67 -2.27
N PHE A 263 7.43 -8.65 -1.41
CA PHE A 263 8.77 -9.08 -1.04
C PHE A 263 9.60 -9.52 -2.25
N ALA A 264 9.07 -10.39 -3.10
CA ALA A 264 9.76 -10.84 -4.30
C ALA A 264 10.05 -9.68 -5.28
N ASN A 265 9.11 -8.75 -5.42
CA ASN A 265 9.25 -7.58 -6.28
C ASN A 265 10.31 -6.59 -5.78
N LEU A 266 10.41 -6.38 -4.46
CA LEU A 266 11.46 -5.54 -3.84
C LEU A 266 12.87 -6.00 -4.22
N PHE A 267 13.04 -7.26 -4.60
CA PHE A 267 14.32 -7.86 -4.96
C PHE A 267 14.43 -8.29 -6.44
N GLY A 268 13.61 -7.71 -7.33
CA GLY A 268 13.73 -7.93 -8.77
C GLY A 268 12.87 -9.07 -9.34
N GLY A 269 11.78 -9.44 -8.67
CA GLY A 269 10.70 -10.25 -9.26
C GLY A 269 10.90 -11.76 -9.26
N GLY A 270 11.92 -12.26 -8.57
CA GLY A 270 12.16 -13.71 -8.49
C GLY A 270 13.35 -14.05 -7.62
N LEU A 271 13.12 -14.19 -6.32
CA LEU A 271 14.07 -14.85 -5.44
C LEU A 271 14.05 -16.33 -5.82
N GLN A 272 14.91 -16.76 -6.74
CA GLN A 272 15.17 -18.18 -6.97
C GLN A 272 16.47 -18.55 -6.27
N GLN A 273 16.46 -19.60 -5.47
CA GLN A 273 17.69 -20.14 -4.90
C GLN A 273 18.26 -21.15 -5.91
N ASN A 274 19.29 -20.76 -6.68
CA ASN A 274 19.91 -21.64 -7.68
C ASN A 274 18.90 -22.29 -8.65
N GLY A 275 17.88 -21.56 -9.10
CA GLY A 275 16.84 -22.07 -10.01
C GLY A 275 15.75 -22.93 -9.36
N LYS A 276 15.69 -23.04 -8.02
CA LYS A 276 14.64 -23.77 -7.29
C LYS A 276 13.78 -22.82 -6.45
N GLU A 277 12.47 -23.12 -6.40
CA GLU A 277 11.52 -22.44 -5.51
C GLU A 277 11.90 -22.68 -4.03
N GLN A 278 11.62 -21.69 -3.17
CA GLN A 278 11.77 -21.85 -1.73
C GLN A 278 10.88 -22.96 -1.21
N LYS A 279 11.32 -23.61 -0.12
CA LYS A 279 10.52 -24.62 0.53
C LYS A 279 9.26 -23.99 1.13
N ALA A 280 8.12 -24.45 0.63
CA ALA A 280 6.79 -24.11 1.12
C ALA A 280 6.44 -24.96 2.36
N ILE A 281 5.92 -24.33 3.42
CA ILE A 281 5.42 -25.00 4.63
C ILE A 281 3.96 -24.57 4.87
N PRO A 282 3.04 -25.51 5.14
CA PRO A 282 1.66 -25.17 5.54
C PRO A 282 1.63 -24.19 6.71
N GLY A 283 0.72 -23.23 6.68
CA GLY A 283 0.66 -22.13 7.65
C GLY A 283 0.51 -22.56 9.11
N ASP A 284 -0.33 -23.57 9.34
CA ASP A 284 -0.59 -24.17 10.65
C ASP A 284 0.63 -24.91 11.23
N GLU A 285 1.54 -25.38 10.37
CA GLU A 285 2.81 -26.00 10.77
C GLU A 285 3.99 -25.03 10.80
N PHE A 286 3.84 -23.82 10.25
CA PHE A 286 4.94 -22.89 9.96
C PHE A 286 5.82 -22.61 11.19
N LYS A 287 5.22 -22.08 12.26
CA LYS A 287 5.91 -21.77 13.51
C LYS A 287 6.44 -23.02 14.23
N LYS A 288 5.70 -24.13 14.17
CA LYS A 288 6.09 -25.43 14.75
C LYS A 288 7.33 -26.01 14.07
N ARG A 289 7.49 -25.76 12.77
CA ARG A 289 8.66 -26.22 12.03
C ARG A 289 9.89 -25.36 12.34
N ILE A 290 9.73 -24.04 12.42
CA ILE A 290 10.80 -23.11 12.81
C ILE A 290 11.29 -23.40 14.24
N SER A 291 10.38 -23.68 15.17
CA SER A 291 10.75 -23.96 16.57
C SER A 291 11.57 -25.23 16.77
N LYS A 292 11.52 -26.18 15.82
CA LYS A 292 12.24 -27.46 15.88
C LYS A 292 13.58 -27.48 15.14
N ASP A 293 13.82 -26.52 14.25
CA ASP A 293 14.95 -26.55 13.33
C ASP A 293 15.69 -25.19 13.37
N PRO A 294 16.83 -25.11 14.07
CA PRO A 294 17.63 -23.90 14.16
C PRO A 294 18.18 -23.40 12.81
N GLY A 295 18.18 -24.26 11.77
CA GLY A 295 18.58 -23.90 10.41
C GLY A 295 17.56 -23.06 9.66
N ILE A 296 16.30 -23.00 10.11
CA ILE A 296 15.21 -22.35 9.38
C ILE A 296 15.18 -20.84 9.61
N LEU A 297 15.07 -20.11 8.50
CA LEU A 297 14.60 -18.73 8.46
C LEU A 297 13.27 -18.70 7.71
N GLY A 298 12.20 -18.34 8.41
CA GLY A 298 10.87 -18.24 7.82
C GLY A 298 10.44 -16.81 7.59
N ILE A 299 9.64 -16.57 6.56
CA ILE A 299 8.87 -15.33 6.41
C ILE A 299 7.38 -15.60 6.41
N GLU A 300 6.57 -14.73 7.02
CA GLU A 300 5.11 -14.80 6.99
C GLU A 300 4.51 -13.38 6.98
N ASP A 301 3.23 -13.27 6.68
CA ASP A 301 2.50 -12.01 6.78
C ASP A 301 2.21 -11.62 8.22
N PHE A 302 2.34 -10.33 8.56
CA PHE A 302 2.02 -9.80 9.88
C PHE A 302 0.58 -10.11 10.30
N SER A 303 -0.38 -10.11 9.36
CA SER A 303 -1.78 -10.46 9.63
C SER A 303 -1.98 -11.89 10.15
N ARG A 304 -1.00 -12.77 9.95
CA ARG A 304 -1.01 -14.16 10.42
C ARG A 304 -0.26 -14.36 11.74
N LEU A 305 0.19 -13.28 12.37
CA LEU A 305 0.76 -13.34 13.71
C LEU A 305 -0.29 -13.76 14.75
N SER A 306 -0.46 -15.06 14.94
CA SER A 306 -1.07 -15.59 16.16
C SER A 306 -0.14 -15.40 17.37
N ALA A 307 -0.74 -15.23 18.56
CA ALA A 307 -0.04 -15.06 19.83
C ALA A 307 1.12 -16.06 19.99
N THR A 308 2.25 -15.52 20.42
CA THR A 308 3.61 -16.08 20.40
C THR A 308 3.70 -17.57 20.70
N VAL A 309 4.36 -18.31 19.80
CA VAL A 309 5.00 -19.58 20.12
C VAL A 309 6.33 -19.21 20.79
N SER A 310 6.48 -19.47 22.09
CA SER A 310 7.64 -19.07 22.92
C SER A 310 9.01 -19.53 22.40
N SER A 311 9.03 -20.45 21.42
CA SER A 311 10.22 -21.05 20.83
C SER A 311 10.60 -20.49 19.44
N VAL A 312 9.93 -19.43 18.98
CA VAL A 312 10.26 -18.70 17.74
C VAL A 312 10.59 -17.25 18.07
N LYS A 313 11.65 -16.72 17.45
CA LYS A 313 12.08 -15.33 17.57
C LYS A 313 11.77 -14.55 16.29
N ILE A 314 11.18 -13.37 16.46
CA ILE A 314 10.94 -12.41 15.37
C ILE A 314 12.16 -11.49 15.26
N LEU A 315 12.71 -11.35 14.05
CA LEU A 315 13.84 -10.48 13.80
C LEU A 315 13.40 -9.04 13.50
N SER A 316 14.20 -8.09 13.98
CA SER A 316 14.12 -6.70 13.56
C SER A 316 14.75 -6.55 12.16
N LEU A 317 14.21 -5.68 11.31
CA LEU A 317 14.78 -5.43 9.98
C LEU A 317 15.28 -4.00 9.87
N TYR A 318 16.35 -3.81 9.11
CA TYR A 318 16.88 -2.49 8.80
C TYR A 318 17.30 -2.36 7.33
N MET A 319 17.40 -1.11 6.89
CA MET A 319 18.05 -0.73 5.63
C MET A 319 19.40 -0.09 5.95
N LYS A 320 20.31 -0.07 4.98
CA LYS A 320 21.61 0.59 5.14
C LYS A 320 21.41 2.05 5.59
N GLY A 321 22.10 2.43 6.67
CA GLY A 321 22.04 3.78 7.23
C GLY A 321 20.80 4.07 8.09
N ALA A 322 19.88 3.12 8.27
CA ALA A 322 18.72 3.23 9.15
C ALA A 322 18.82 2.26 10.33
N VAL A 323 18.06 2.52 11.40
CA VAL A 323 17.96 1.62 12.56
C VAL A 323 17.13 0.38 12.26
N ALA A 324 17.24 -0.63 13.11
CA ALA A 324 16.44 -1.85 13.02
C ALA A 324 15.11 -1.70 13.74
N PHE A 325 14.03 -2.00 13.02
CA PHE A 325 12.66 -1.93 13.51
C PHE A 325 12.09 -3.33 13.68
N LYS A 326 11.38 -3.57 14.79
CA LYS A 326 10.53 -4.76 14.92
C LYS A 326 9.24 -4.54 14.12
N PRO A 327 8.58 -5.59 13.62
CA PRO A 327 7.25 -5.45 13.04
C PRO A 327 6.23 -5.31 14.16
N THR A 328 5.76 -4.10 14.38
CA THR A 328 4.74 -3.75 15.38
C THR A 328 3.62 -2.98 14.67
N PRO A 329 2.42 -2.84 15.27
CA PRO A 329 1.40 -1.96 14.70
C PRO A 329 1.93 -0.54 14.45
N LEU A 330 2.75 0.00 15.38
CA LEU A 330 3.37 1.32 15.25
C LEU A 330 4.32 1.40 14.06
N THR A 331 5.27 0.48 13.92
CA THR A 331 6.30 0.54 12.86
C THR A 331 5.74 0.18 11.49
N ILE A 332 4.71 -0.65 11.43
CA ILE A 332 4.01 -0.97 10.19
C ILE A 332 3.10 0.20 9.77
N GLY A 333 2.35 0.79 10.71
CA GLY A 333 1.45 1.90 10.45
C GLY A 333 2.20 3.18 10.04
N THR A 334 3.33 3.47 10.70
CA THR A 334 4.27 4.54 10.30
C THR A 334 5.08 4.19 9.05
N GLU A 335 5.11 2.92 8.63
CA GLU A 335 5.97 2.40 7.54
C GLU A 335 7.47 2.53 7.83
N ALA A 336 7.84 2.59 9.11
CA ALA A 336 9.24 2.51 9.55
C ALA A 336 9.79 1.07 9.43
N TYR A 337 8.94 0.04 9.58
CA TYR A 337 9.36 -1.34 9.37
C TYR A 337 9.67 -1.59 7.89
N PRO A 338 10.89 -2.02 7.51
CA PRO A 338 11.33 -2.01 6.11
C PRO A 338 10.44 -2.78 5.11
N LEU A 339 9.79 -3.86 5.55
CA LEU A 339 8.90 -4.69 4.72
C LEU A 339 7.42 -4.41 4.98
N SER A 340 7.06 -3.23 5.47
CA SER A 340 5.67 -2.78 5.53
C SER A 340 5.13 -2.48 4.15
N TYR A 341 3.86 -2.81 3.90
CA TYR A 341 3.15 -2.46 2.67
C TYR A 341 1.72 -2.00 2.95
N ARG A 342 1.19 -1.18 2.04
CA ARG A 342 -0.18 -0.65 2.10
C ARG A 342 -1.15 -1.58 1.36
N ILE A 343 -2.37 -1.64 1.85
CA ILE A 343 -3.52 -2.25 1.18
C ILE A 343 -4.31 -1.11 0.57
N TYR A 344 -4.44 -1.15 -0.74
CA TYR A 344 -5.14 -0.16 -1.54
C TYR A 344 -6.53 -0.67 -1.90
N PHE A 345 -7.48 0.25 -1.93
CA PHE A 345 -8.78 0.08 -2.56
C PHE A 345 -8.89 1.13 -3.67
N TYR A 346 -8.92 0.66 -4.91
CA TYR A 346 -9.10 1.50 -6.08
C TYR A 346 -10.55 1.49 -6.54
N VAL A 347 -11.10 2.63 -6.96
CA VAL A 347 -12.48 2.70 -7.46
C VAL A 347 -12.54 3.46 -8.77
N SER A 348 -13.23 2.89 -9.75
CA SER A 348 -13.50 3.56 -11.03
C SER A 348 -14.61 4.60 -10.83
N PRO A 349 -14.48 5.83 -11.36
CA PRO A 349 -15.51 6.89 -11.32
C PRO A 349 -16.79 6.54 -12.07
N ASN A 350 -16.81 5.44 -12.83
CA ASN A 350 -17.93 5.11 -13.70
C ASN A 350 -19.15 4.64 -12.88
N GLY A 351 -19.90 5.61 -12.39
CA GLY A 351 -21.21 5.45 -11.79
C GLY A 351 -21.27 6.04 -10.38
N SER A 352 -22.19 6.97 -10.22
CA SER A 352 -22.68 7.57 -8.98
C SER A 352 -23.37 6.56 -8.03
N SER A 353 -22.91 5.30 -8.01
CA SER A 353 -23.47 4.29 -7.10
C SER A 353 -23.26 4.77 -5.68
N THR A 354 -24.37 5.13 -5.04
CA THR A 354 -24.40 5.50 -3.63
C THR A 354 -23.91 4.34 -2.77
N TRP A 355 -24.02 3.09 -3.23
CA TRP A 355 -23.56 1.91 -2.52
C TRP A 355 -22.05 1.77 -2.47
N ILE A 356 -21.32 1.98 -3.57
CA ILE A 356 -19.85 1.89 -3.53
C ILE A 356 -19.27 3.05 -2.72
N GLN A 357 -19.89 4.24 -2.79
CA GLN A 357 -19.52 5.38 -1.95
C GLN A 357 -19.80 5.10 -0.47
N ALA A 358 -20.97 4.54 -0.14
CA ALA A 358 -21.28 4.12 1.23
C ALA A 358 -20.30 3.03 1.72
N PHE A 359 -19.86 2.14 0.84
CA PHE A 359 -18.85 1.14 1.16
C PHE A 359 -17.49 1.77 1.43
N ILE A 360 -17.04 2.74 0.62
CA ILE A 360 -15.82 3.54 0.89
C ILE A 360 -15.92 4.21 2.27
N GLN A 361 -17.03 4.87 2.58
CA GLN A 361 -17.22 5.51 3.88
C GLN A 361 -17.19 4.49 5.03
N TYR A 362 -17.81 3.32 4.84
CA TYR A 362 -17.79 2.25 5.82
C TYR A 362 -16.38 1.70 6.08
N ILE A 363 -15.64 1.31 5.04
CA ILE A 363 -14.31 0.72 5.21
C ILE A 363 -13.33 1.71 5.83
N LEU A 364 -13.52 3.02 5.62
CA LEU A 364 -12.70 4.07 6.24
C LEU A 364 -13.16 4.48 7.65
N SER A 365 -14.39 4.11 8.05
CA SER A 365 -14.93 4.37 9.39
C SER A 365 -14.31 3.48 10.46
N ASP A 366 -14.52 3.85 11.73
CA ASP A 366 -14.04 3.08 12.89
C ASP A 366 -14.57 1.63 12.88
N ALA A 367 -15.82 1.42 12.46
CA ALA A 367 -16.41 0.07 12.34
C ALA A 367 -15.67 -0.79 11.29
N GLY A 368 -15.40 -0.22 10.11
CA GLY A 368 -14.62 -0.90 9.07
C GLY A 368 -13.18 -1.16 9.49
N GLN A 369 -12.54 -0.18 10.13
CA GLN A 369 -11.16 -0.31 10.62
C GLN A 369 -11.02 -1.30 11.79
N LYS A 370 -12.08 -1.49 12.59
CA LYS A 370 -12.17 -2.58 13.56
C LYS A 370 -12.18 -3.95 12.88
N VAL A 371 -12.87 -4.09 11.74
CA VAL A 371 -12.83 -5.33 10.94
C VAL A 371 -11.41 -5.55 10.41
N VAL A 372 -10.76 -4.54 9.84
CA VAL A 372 -9.36 -4.61 9.38
C VAL A 372 -8.45 -5.13 10.49
N SER A 373 -8.51 -4.49 11.67
CA SER A 373 -7.67 -4.82 12.83
C SER A 373 -7.97 -6.22 13.39
N SER A 374 -9.23 -6.64 13.41
CA SER A 374 -9.64 -7.98 13.89
C SER A 374 -9.09 -9.12 13.03
N ARG A 375 -8.66 -8.81 11.82
CA ARG A 375 -8.07 -9.76 10.86
C ARG A 375 -6.53 -9.73 10.88
N GLY A 376 -5.93 -9.06 11.85
CA GLY A 376 -4.48 -8.99 12.04
C GLY A 376 -3.78 -7.92 11.20
N PHE A 377 -4.49 -7.22 10.32
CA PHE A 377 -3.94 -6.08 9.60
C PHE A 377 -3.81 -4.87 10.52
N VAL A 378 -2.88 -3.98 10.20
CA VAL A 378 -2.78 -2.68 10.84
C VAL A 378 -3.81 -1.76 10.20
N GLY A 379 -4.90 -1.50 10.91
CA GLY A 379 -5.86 -0.48 10.52
C GLY A 379 -5.27 0.91 10.68
N SER A 380 -6.07 1.92 10.42
CA SER A 380 -5.74 3.34 10.63
C SER A 380 -6.54 3.95 11.78
N GLY A 381 -7.08 3.10 12.66
CA GLY A 381 -7.96 3.47 13.76
C GLY A 381 -7.18 3.76 15.04
N LEU A 382 -7.18 5.02 15.47
CA LEU A 382 -6.42 5.49 16.64
C LEU A 382 -6.88 4.86 17.97
N LYS A 383 -8.14 4.44 18.06
CA LYS A 383 -8.72 3.77 19.23
C LYS A 383 -8.32 2.31 19.31
N GLU A 384 -8.41 1.61 18.18
CA GLU A 384 -8.04 0.21 18.05
C GLU A 384 -6.53 0.04 18.26
N GLU A 385 -5.72 0.91 17.69
CA GLU A 385 -4.27 0.86 17.84
C GLU A 385 -3.81 1.15 19.27
N ARG A 386 -4.50 2.01 20.03
CA ARG A 386 -4.26 2.17 21.48
C ARG A 386 -4.58 0.91 22.27
N SER A 387 -5.65 0.20 21.90
CA SER A 387 -6.00 -1.07 22.54
C SER A 387 -4.99 -2.17 22.19
N LEU A 388 -4.52 -2.23 20.94
CA LEU A 388 -3.46 -3.13 20.48
C LEU A 388 -2.08 -2.78 21.09
N VAL A 389 -1.81 -1.49 21.33
CA VAL A 389 -0.62 -1.02 22.04
C VAL A 389 -0.66 -1.43 23.54
N ASN A 390 -1.82 -1.68 24.11
CA ASN A 390 -1.90 -2.21 25.47
C ASN A 390 -1.89 -3.75 25.52
N LEU A 391 -2.10 -4.44 24.39
CA LEU A 391 -2.31 -5.89 24.33
C LEU A 391 -1.19 -6.68 23.65
N SER A 392 -0.24 -6.03 22.97
CA SER A 392 0.88 -6.70 22.30
C SER A 392 2.17 -6.65 23.14
N PRO A 393 2.92 -7.75 23.30
CA PRO A 393 4.27 -7.71 23.90
C PRO A 393 5.28 -6.92 23.04
N LEU A 394 4.87 -6.46 21.84
CA LEU A 394 5.65 -5.64 20.91
C LEU A 394 5.18 -4.17 20.87
N SER A 395 4.34 -3.73 21.80
CA SER A 395 3.61 -2.47 21.67
C SER A 395 4.35 -1.20 22.07
N ASN A 396 5.33 -1.30 22.96
CA ASN A 396 6.14 -0.18 23.39
C ASN A 396 7.47 -0.26 22.66
N GLU A 397 7.54 0.26 21.44
CA GLU A 397 8.85 0.50 20.85
C GLU A 397 9.45 1.73 21.56
N PRO A 398 10.59 1.58 22.26
CA PRO A 398 11.25 2.71 22.88
C PRO A 398 11.69 3.68 21.80
N ILE A 399 11.73 4.97 22.14
CA ILE A 399 12.44 6.00 21.36
C ILE A 399 13.77 5.40 20.89
N PRO A 400 14.09 5.42 19.56
CA PRO A 400 15.25 4.74 19.00
C PRO A 400 16.51 4.97 19.84
N ALA A 401 17.34 3.94 20.02
CA ALA A 401 18.50 4.01 20.93
C ALA A 401 19.52 5.10 20.53
N ASP A 402 19.58 5.43 19.25
CA ASP A 402 20.41 6.47 18.65
C ASP A 402 19.75 7.86 18.62
N ALA A 403 18.52 8.01 19.12
CA ALA A 403 17.84 9.29 19.14
C ALA A 403 18.58 10.33 19.98
N SER A 404 18.68 11.55 19.44
CA SER A 404 19.37 12.67 20.07
C SER A 404 18.71 13.07 21.41
N THR A 405 19.49 13.63 22.34
CA THR A 405 18.96 14.16 23.62
C THR A 405 17.85 15.18 23.38
N ARG A 406 17.98 16.00 22.33
CA ARG A 406 16.97 16.95 21.89
C ARG A 406 15.67 16.23 21.52
N TYR A 407 15.73 15.21 20.68
CA TYR A 407 14.54 14.43 20.30
C TYR A 407 13.89 13.77 21.51
N ARG A 408 14.68 13.08 22.36
CA ARG A 408 14.17 12.44 23.58
C ARG A 408 13.47 13.42 24.52
N THR A 409 14.01 14.63 24.63
CA THR A 409 13.40 15.70 25.44
C THR A 409 12.10 16.19 24.85
N LEU A 410 12.02 16.34 23.51
CA LEU A 410 10.81 16.78 22.82
C LEU A 410 9.63 15.82 23.04
N VAL A 411 9.87 14.51 23.02
CA VAL A 411 8.81 13.49 23.04
C VAL A 411 8.56 12.86 24.41
N LYS A 412 9.28 13.30 25.46
CA LYS A 412 9.33 12.66 26.79
C LYS A 412 7.95 12.32 27.38
N ASP A 413 6.99 13.24 27.28
CA ASP A 413 5.64 13.10 27.84
C ASP A 413 4.58 12.94 26.73
N SER A 414 4.97 12.33 25.62
CA SER A 414 4.13 12.18 24.43
C SER A 414 4.00 10.73 24.00
N THR A 415 2.89 10.41 23.33
CA THR A 415 2.62 9.09 22.74
C THR A 415 2.68 9.18 21.23
N ARG A 416 3.52 8.36 20.59
CA ARG A 416 3.62 8.30 19.13
C ARG A 416 2.32 7.78 18.53
N VAL A 417 1.81 8.49 17.54
CA VAL A 417 0.70 8.03 16.70
C VAL A 417 1.23 7.02 15.67
N PRO A 418 0.53 5.91 15.41
CA PRO A 418 0.93 4.84 14.47
C PRO A 418 0.75 5.21 12.99
N PHE A 419 0.96 6.47 12.63
CA PHE A 419 1.14 6.90 11.25
C PHE A 419 2.06 8.10 11.20
N ASP A 420 2.69 8.27 10.05
CA ASP A 420 3.41 9.49 9.70
C ASP A 420 2.64 10.22 8.59
N ILE A 421 2.73 11.55 8.61
CA ILE A 421 2.20 12.38 7.53
C ILE A 421 3.27 12.52 6.45
N ARG A 422 2.91 12.14 5.23
CA ARG A 422 3.76 12.17 4.04
C ARG A 422 3.16 13.05 2.95
N PHE A 423 3.98 13.38 1.97
CA PHE A 423 3.63 14.26 0.86
C PHE A 423 3.67 13.50 -0.47
N ARG A 424 2.89 13.97 -1.45
CA ARG A 424 2.99 13.48 -2.83
C ARG A 424 4.35 13.84 -3.40
N PHE A 425 4.82 13.02 -4.34
CA PHE A 425 6.11 13.21 -4.98
C PHE A 425 6.23 14.62 -5.58
N GLY A 426 7.29 15.34 -5.20
CA GLY A 426 7.60 16.67 -5.73
C GLY A 426 6.64 17.79 -5.31
N THR A 427 5.72 17.57 -4.37
CA THR A 427 4.77 18.61 -3.93
C THR A 427 4.75 18.79 -2.41
N ALA A 428 4.13 19.87 -1.95
CA ALA A 428 3.79 20.09 -0.54
C ALA A 428 2.38 19.56 -0.18
N GLU A 429 1.73 18.85 -1.11
CA GLU A 429 0.42 18.25 -0.87
C GLU A 429 0.56 16.94 -0.14
N LEU A 430 -0.31 16.69 0.82
CA LEU A 430 -0.37 15.42 1.53
C LEU A 430 -0.73 14.27 0.59
N ASP A 431 -0.15 13.10 0.82
CA ASP A 431 -0.57 11.89 0.11
C ASP A 431 -1.99 11.45 0.52
N ASN A 432 -2.59 10.55 -0.25
CA ASN A 432 -3.98 10.12 -0.04
C ASN A 432 -4.19 9.56 1.39
N LYS A 433 -3.20 8.81 1.91
CA LYS A 433 -3.22 8.29 3.28
C LYS A 433 -3.19 9.42 4.31
N GLY A 434 -2.24 10.36 4.20
CA GLY A 434 -2.08 11.48 5.12
C GLY A 434 -3.31 12.37 5.21
N ARG A 435 -4.04 12.57 4.10
CA ARG A 435 -5.32 13.30 4.10
C ARG A 435 -6.38 12.63 4.98
N VAL A 436 -6.53 11.31 4.85
CA VAL A 436 -7.48 10.52 5.64
C VAL A 436 -7.04 10.47 7.12
N ASP A 437 -5.75 10.28 7.37
CA ASP A 437 -5.20 10.18 8.73
C ASP A 437 -5.35 11.49 9.52
N ILE A 438 -5.14 12.65 8.87
CA ILE A 438 -5.44 13.96 9.48
C ILE A 438 -6.91 14.08 9.88
N GLN A 439 -7.82 13.65 9.00
CA GLN A 439 -9.26 13.73 9.31
C GLN A 439 -9.64 12.81 10.47
N ARG A 440 -9.03 11.62 10.55
CA ARG A 440 -9.23 10.69 11.67
C ARG A 440 -8.67 11.24 12.97
N LEU A 441 -7.48 11.83 12.93
CA LEU A 441 -6.89 12.50 14.09
C LEU A 441 -7.76 13.66 14.60
N ALA A 442 -8.32 14.46 13.69
CA ALA A 442 -9.26 15.53 14.03
C ALA A 442 -10.46 15.00 14.79
N ARG A 443 -11.08 13.93 14.27
CA ARG A 443 -12.24 13.28 14.92
C ARG A 443 -11.87 12.73 16.29
N PHE A 444 -10.74 12.01 16.39
CA PHE A 444 -10.27 11.46 17.65
C PHE A 444 -10.07 12.54 18.72
N LEU A 445 -9.44 13.66 18.36
CA LEU A 445 -9.18 14.77 19.28
C LEU A 445 -10.42 15.62 19.59
N SER A 446 -11.48 15.56 18.79
CA SER A 446 -12.73 16.26 19.07
C SER A 446 -13.62 15.53 20.09
N GLU A 447 -13.28 14.30 20.46
CA GLU A 447 -14.01 13.54 21.47
C GLU A 447 -13.72 14.05 22.88
N ALA A 448 -14.74 14.07 23.76
CA ALA A 448 -14.63 14.61 25.11
C ALA A 448 -13.51 13.96 25.93
N GLU A 449 -13.31 12.64 25.78
CA GLU A 449 -12.26 11.85 26.46
C GLU A 449 -10.82 12.18 26.00
N ASN A 450 -10.67 12.95 24.93
CA ASN A 450 -9.39 13.38 24.36
C ASN A 450 -9.22 14.90 24.37
N SER A 451 -10.14 15.63 25.01
CA SER A 451 -10.17 17.09 25.02
C SER A 451 -8.94 17.74 25.69
N ASP A 452 -8.25 16.99 26.56
CA ASP A 452 -7.00 17.37 27.24
C ASP A 452 -5.74 17.14 26.39
N LYS A 453 -5.86 16.56 25.19
CA LYS A 453 -4.73 16.21 24.32
C LYS A 453 -4.58 17.18 23.16
N GLY A 454 -3.34 17.56 22.88
CA GLY A 454 -2.95 18.22 21.64
C GLY A 454 -1.91 17.40 20.90
N VAL A 455 -1.30 18.01 19.88
CA VAL A 455 -0.31 17.35 19.05
C VAL A 455 1.05 18.05 19.10
N LEU A 456 2.11 17.25 19.18
CA LEU A 456 3.47 17.64 18.87
C LEU A 456 3.80 17.09 17.46
N LEU A 457 4.34 17.96 16.61
CA LEU A 457 4.74 17.59 15.25
C LEU A 457 6.26 17.70 15.11
N ILE A 458 6.88 16.67 14.54
CA ILE A 458 8.32 16.67 14.28
C ILE A 458 8.55 16.33 12.81
N GLY A 459 9.09 17.28 12.06
CA GLY A 459 9.42 17.09 10.65
C GLY A 459 10.81 16.50 10.46
N PHE A 460 10.96 15.75 9.37
CA PHE A 460 12.20 15.12 8.93
C PHE A 460 12.43 15.32 7.42
N THR A 461 13.69 15.23 7.00
CA THR A 461 14.12 15.27 5.61
C THR A 461 14.92 14.01 5.26
N ASP A 462 15.18 13.84 3.97
CA ASP A 462 16.29 12.98 3.54
C ASP A 462 17.64 13.66 3.81
N ASN A 463 18.73 13.04 3.38
CA ASN A 463 20.09 13.53 3.58
C ASN A 463 20.59 14.50 2.47
N VAL A 464 19.71 15.00 1.59
CA VAL A 464 20.11 15.88 0.50
C VAL A 464 20.07 17.34 0.95
N GLY A 465 21.25 17.92 1.18
CA GLY A 465 21.38 19.32 1.58
C GLY A 465 22.32 19.48 2.78
N SER A 466 22.52 20.72 3.23
CA SER A 466 23.24 20.97 4.49
C SER A 466 22.32 20.71 5.69
N HIS A 467 22.89 20.31 6.81
CA HIS A 467 22.15 20.10 8.07
C HIS A 467 21.28 21.32 8.43
N THR A 468 21.82 22.54 8.34
CA THR A 468 21.10 23.77 8.66
C THR A 468 19.90 24.00 7.73
N TYR A 469 20.07 23.70 6.42
CA TYR A 469 18.99 23.77 5.45
C TYR A 469 17.90 22.73 5.75
N ASN A 470 18.29 21.49 6.04
CA ASN A 470 17.38 20.40 6.37
C ASN A 470 16.60 20.66 7.66
N LEU A 471 17.22 21.23 8.69
CA LEU A 471 16.54 21.67 9.91
C LEU A 471 15.44 22.70 9.61
N GLY A 472 15.70 23.68 8.74
CA GLY A 472 14.69 24.65 8.30
C GLY A 472 13.57 24.01 7.50
N LEU A 473 13.90 23.20 6.49
CA LEU A 473 12.93 22.54 5.61
C LEU A 473 12.02 21.56 6.37
N SER A 474 12.59 20.79 7.28
CA SER A 474 11.84 19.86 8.13
C SER A 474 10.85 20.60 9.04
N LEU A 475 11.26 21.73 9.63
CA LEU A 475 10.37 22.58 10.42
C LEU A 475 9.23 23.16 9.57
N GLU A 476 9.52 23.66 8.37
CA GLU A 476 8.50 24.22 7.46
C GLU A 476 7.44 23.18 7.07
N ARG A 477 7.86 21.94 6.75
CA ARG A 477 6.95 20.83 6.48
C ARG A 477 6.04 20.52 7.68
N ALA A 478 6.61 20.48 8.88
CA ALA A 478 5.83 20.26 10.09
C ALA A 478 4.85 21.41 10.37
N GLN A 479 5.21 22.66 10.06
CA GLN A 479 4.31 23.82 10.15
C GLN A 479 3.17 23.77 9.13
N SER A 480 3.41 23.24 7.92
CA SER A 480 2.34 23.02 6.94
C SER A 480 1.29 22.03 7.47
N VAL A 481 1.75 20.94 8.09
CA VAL A 481 0.87 19.98 8.77
C VAL A 481 0.14 20.63 9.95
N ALA A 482 0.84 21.45 10.74
CA ALA A 482 0.25 22.19 11.85
C ALA A 482 -0.94 23.05 11.38
N LYS A 483 -0.75 23.87 10.34
CA LYS A 483 -1.82 24.70 9.76
C LYS A 483 -3.01 23.87 9.29
N ALA A 484 -2.75 22.71 8.67
CA ALA A 484 -3.82 21.81 8.24
C ALA A 484 -4.60 21.20 9.42
N LEU A 485 -3.95 20.95 10.55
CA LEU A 485 -4.59 20.44 11.76
C LEU A 485 -5.36 21.56 12.49
N GLU A 486 -4.77 22.75 12.64
CA GLU A 486 -5.39 23.92 13.26
C GLU A 486 -6.63 24.38 12.51
N SER A 487 -6.62 24.33 11.17
CA SER A 487 -7.81 24.65 10.35
C SER A 487 -8.99 23.69 10.60
N ARG A 488 -8.76 22.58 11.31
CA ARG A 488 -9.76 21.58 11.72
C ARG A 488 -10.04 21.63 13.22
N GLY A 489 -9.59 22.67 13.92
CA GLY A 489 -9.82 22.88 15.35
C GLY A 489 -8.90 22.07 16.27
N ILE A 490 -7.84 21.47 15.74
CA ILE A 490 -6.90 20.68 16.54
C ILE A 490 -5.85 21.60 17.18
N THR A 491 -5.61 21.42 18.48
CA THR A 491 -4.55 22.14 19.20
C THR A 491 -3.18 21.55 18.88
N VAL A 492 -2.33 22.32 18.20
CA VAL A 492 -0.91 22.01 18.02
C VAL A 492 -0.13 22.63 19.18
N VAL A 493 0.46 21.78 20.03
CA VAL A 493 1.18 22.19 21.25
C VAL A 493 2.61 22.62 20.93
N ASN A 494 3.25 21.94 19.97
CA ASN A 494 4.62 22.23 19.59
C ASN A 494 4.91 21.71 18.17
N VAL A 495 5.84 22.37 17.48
CA VAL A 495 6.31 22.01 16.13
C VAL A 495 7.83 22.09 16.12
N ALA A 496 8.50 21.03 15.67
CA ALA A 496 9.95 20.96 15.61
C ALA A 496 10.45 20.41 14.27
N GLY A 497 11.64 20.85 13.85
CA GLY A 497 12.41 20.24 12.76
C GLY A 497 13.56 19.40 13.31
N ALA A 498 13.72 18.19 12.80
CA ALA A 498 14.80 17.25 13.12
C ALA A 498 15.79 17.05 11.95
N GLY A 499 15.55 17.69 10.80
CA GLY A 499 16.42 17.55 9.62
C GLY A 499 16.51 16.09 9.18
N GLU A 500 17.72 15.65 8.85
CA GLU A 500 18.04 14.28 8.42
C GLU A 500 18.26 13.28 9.57
N GLU A 501 18.03 13.67 10.83
CA GLU A 501 18.19 12.77 11.98
C GLU A 501 17.26 11.55 11.89
N MET A 502 17.70 10.40 12.44
CA MET A 502 16.91 9.17 12.55
C MET A 502 16.22 8.75 11.23
N PRO A 503 16.99 8.42 10.19
CA PRO A 503 16.44 7.84 8.98
C PRO A 503 15.75 6.50 9.27
N VAL A 504 14.56 6.31 8.70
CA VAL A 504 13.78 5.07 8.79
C VAL A 504 14.06 4.13 7.61
N ALA A 505 14.66 4.67 6.54
CA ALA A 505 15.03 3.94 5.33
C ALA A 505 16.37 4.43 4.76
N SER A 506 16.93 3.68 3.81
CA SER A 506 18.18 4.06 3.13
C SER A 506 17.99 5.35 2.31
N ASN A 507 18.90 6.30 2.44
CA ASN A 507 18.89 7.50 1.60
C ASN A 507 19.49 7.28 0.19
N GLU A 508 19.97 6.07 -0.11
CA GLU A 508 20.59 5.74 -1.40
C GLU A 508 19.55 5.58 -2.53
N SER A 509 18.29 5.27 -2.21
CA SER A 509 17.19 5.14 -3.17
C SER A 509 16.16 6.27 -3.02
N GLU A 510 15.45 6.60 -4.10
CA GLU A 510 14.35 7.59 -4.03
C GLU A 510 13.23 7.14 -3.10
N GLU A 511 12.84 5.87 -3.15
CA GLU A 511 11.82 5.30 -2.26
C GLU A 511 12.21 5.45 -0.78
N GLY A 512 13.49 5.24 -0.44
CA GLY A 512 13.95 5.39 0.93
C GLY A 512 14.04 6.87 1.35
N ARG A 513 14.45 7.77 0.46
CA ARG A 513 14.38 9.23 0.70
C ARG A 513 12.93 9.70 0.91
N GLU A 514 11.97 9.20 0.12
CA GLU A 514 10.54 9.46 0.32
C GLU A 514 10.07 9.05 1.72
N LYS A 515 10.47 7.87 2.21
CA LYS A 515 10.13 7.42 3.57
C LYS A 515 10.73 8.32 4.65
N ASN A 516 11.93 8.87 4.42
CA ASN A 516 12.60 9.78 5.35
C ASN A 516 12.00 11.19 5.37
N ARG A 517 11.38 11.65 4.27
CA ARG A 517 10.63 12.91 4.18
C ARG A 517 9.24 12.77 4.83
N ARG A 518 9.21 12.76 6.15
CA ARG A 518 8.02 12.50 6.98
C ARG A 518 7.78 13.57 8.03
N VAL A 519 6.54 13.67 8.50
CA VAL A 519 6.19 14.40 9.73
C VAL A 519 5.61 13.42 10.72
N GLU A 520 6.29 13.27 11.85
CA GLU A 520 5.86 12.44 12.95
C GLU A 520 4.80 13.16 13.77
N VAL A 521 3.77 12.44 14.20
CA VAL A 521 2.69 12.97 15.02
C VAL A 521 2.72 12.33 16.40
N TRP A 522 2.72 13.17 17.42
CA TRP A 522 2.78 12.76 18.82
C TRP A 522 1.59 13.37 19.58
N LEU A 523 0.87 12.54 20.33
CA LEU A 523 -0.16 13.02 21.26
C LEU A 523 0.52 13.48 22.55
N CYS A 524 0.20 14.68 23.01
CA CYS A 524 0.75 15.25 24.24
C CYS A 524 -0.33 15.99 25.03
N PRO A 525 -0.17 16.19 26.35
CA PRO A 525 -1.09 17.03 27.11
C PRO A 525 -1.10 18.46 26.57
N LYS A 526 -2.29 19.06 26.45
CA LYS A 526 -2.40 20.51 26.28
C LYS A 526 -1.81 21.15 27.54
N LYS A 527 -0.79 22.01 27.39
CA LYS A 527 -0.31 22.80 28.53
C LYS A 527 -1.49 23.64 29.05
N LYS A 528 -1.84 23.45 30.32
CA LYS A 528 -2.86 24.24 31.02
C LYS A 528 -2.40 25.67 31.19
#